data_AF-A0A7S1BSL8-F1
#
_entry.id   AF-A0A7S1BSL8-F1
#
_cell.length_a   1.000
_cell.length_b   1.000
_cell.length_c   1.000
_cell.angle_alpha   90.00
_cell.angle_beta   90.00
_cell.angle_gamma   90.00
#
_symmetry.space_group_name_H-M   'P 1'
#
loop_
_entity.id
_entity.type
_entity.pdbx_description
1 polymer ?
#
loop_
_entity_poly.entity_id
_entity_poly.type
_entity_poly.pdbx_seq_one_letter_code
_entity_poly.pdbx_strand_id
1 'polypeptide(L)'
;YAALDVAGKAPDAVCEEIVAGCGGAAAMRGKVLVICGLSGTGKGTTCAKLRERFAPNVTAWSNGNVFRSVTLCAATWCELHNGGTFDKEKALTKENIASFVSMLEFGKFGGKFDIRIRGLGLDALVSEIQNGELKGPKVSVNIPTVAEVTQGEVVLFAADAIRKMGEDGITVLLEGREQTVNYVRSPHRYTLMLSDESLIGKRRAAQRLMADAVTVLDGLPEGDRTDDRVMSVLKEVLEGMVKEIQ
;
A
#
# COMPACT_ATOMS: atom_id res chain seq x y z
N TYR A 1 10.37 17.00 6.30
CA TYR A 1 9.15 16.92 5.47
C TYR A 1 8.63 18.33 5.22
N ALA A 2 8.07 18.59 4.05
CA ALA A 2 7.23 19.74 3.79
C ALA A 2 5.78 19.39 4.21
N ALA A 3 5.22 20.15 5.15
CA ALA A 3 3.85 19.95 5.58
C ALA A 3 2.87 20.61 4.60
N LEU A 4 1.85 19.86 4.16
CA LEU A 4 0.80 20.34 3.27
C LEU A 4 -0.54 20.20 3.97
N ASP A 5 -1.16 21.33 4.32
CA ASP A 5 -2.54 21.34 4.75
C ASP A 5 -3.45 21.09 3.54
N VAL A 6 -4.24 20.02 3.62
CA VAL A 6 -5.17 19.61 2.56
C VAL A 6 -6.61 20.00 2.86
N ALA A 7 -6.87 20.69 3.97
CA ALA A 7 -8.21 21.15 4.33
C ALA A 7 -8.77 22.07 3.23
N GLY A 8 -9.97 21.74 2.73
CA GLY A 8 -10.65 22.51 1.68
C GLY A 8 -10.01 22.45 0.28
N LYS A 9 -8.89 21.76 0.09
CA LYS A 9 -8.20 21.68 -1.21
C LYS A 9 -8.75 20.54 -2.05
N ALA A 10 -8.94 20.80 -3.35
CA ALA A 10 -9.13 19.75 -4.33
C ALA A 10 -7.83 18.93 -4.47
N PRO A 11 -7.91 17.61 -4.73
CA PRO A 11 -6.72 16.77 -4.88
C PRO A 11 -5.74 17.24 -5.96
N ASP A 12 -6.22 17.89 -7.03
CA ASP A 12 -5.37 18.44 -8.09
C ASP A 12 -4.50 19.60 -7.59
N ALA A 13 -5.05 20.49 -6.75
CA ALA A 13 -4.29 21.59 -6.14
C ALA A 13 -3.16 21.05 -5.23
N VAL A 14 -3.44 19.99 -4.47
CA VAL A 14 -2.41 19.30 -3.66
C VAL A 14 -1.30 18.72 -4.55
N CYS A 15 -1.67 18.11 -5.68
CA CYS A 15 -0.69 17.60 -6.64
C CYS A 15 0.18 18.73 -7.23
N GLU A 16 -0.42 19.88 -7.54
CA GLU A 16 0.31 21.05 -8.06
C GLU A 16 1.32 21.60 -7.06
N GLU A 17 0.97 21.72 -5.78
CA GLU A 17 1.90 22.14 -4.73
C GLU A 17 3.10 21.18 -4.59
N ILE A 18 2.84 19.87 -4.65
CA ILE A 18 3.89 18.84 -4.63
C ILE A 18 4.81 19.00 -5.85
N VAL A 19 4.23 19.12 -7.05
CA VAL A 19 5.00 19.26 -8.30
C VAL A 19 5.80 20.56 -8.31
N ALA A 20 5.23 21.67 -7.83
CA ALA A 20 5.93 22.93 -7.69
C ALA A 20 7.11 22.82 -6.72
N GLY A 21 6.92 22.16 -5.57
CA GLY A 21 7.99 21.87 -4.61
C GLY A 21 9.07 20.92 -5.16
N CYS A 22 8.75 20.16 -6.21
CA CYS A 22 9.71 19.35 -6.96
C CYS A 22 10.43 20.14 -8.07
N GLY A 23 10.19 21.44 -8.23
CA GLY A 23 10.78 22.25 -9.32
C GLY A 23 10.01 22.16 -10.63
N GLY A 24 8.73 21.78 -10.59
CA GLY A 24 7.84 21.69 -11.74
C GLY A 24 7.80 20.32 -12.42
N ALA A 25 6.89 20.16 -13.38
CA ALA A 25 6.59 18.88 -14.03
C ALA A 25 7.80 18.27 -14.75
N ALA A 26 8.60 19.09 -15.44
CA ALA A 26 9.79 18.64 -16.15
C ALA A 26 10.86 18.06 -15.22
N ALA A 27 10.90 18.53 -13.96
CA ALA A 27 11.87 18.09 -12.97
C ALA A 27 11.44 16.81 -12.25
N MET A 28 10.27 16.22 -12.54
CA MET A 28 9.75 15.05 -11.83
C MET A 28 10.47 13.74 -12.15
N ARG A 29 11.07 13.63 -13.35
CA ARG A 29 11.67 12.38 -13.86
C ARG A 29 12.73 11.84 -12.92
N GLY A 30 12.66 10.53 -12.62
CA GLY A 30 13.63 9.83 -11.76
C GLY A 30 13.58 10.20 -10.28
N LYS A 31 12.61 11.02 -9.84
CA LYS A 31 12.48 11.42 -8.43
C LYS A 31 11.74 10.40 -7.61
N VAL A 32 12.14 10.28 -6.35
CA VAL A 32 11.42 9.54 -5.33
C VAL A 32 10.61 10.54 -4.51
N LEU A 33 9.28 10.52 -4.61
CA LEU A 33 8.39 11.35 -3.82
C LEU A 33 7.84 10.54 -2.65
N VAL A 34 8.13 10.98 -1.44
CA VAL A 34 7.60 10.36 -0.23
C VAL A 34 6.40 11.14 0.25
N ILE A 35 5.25 10.48 0.39
CA ILE A 35 3.98 11.07 0.84
C ILE A 35 3.52 10.33 2.09
N CYS A 36 3.54 11.02 3.24
CA CYS A 36 3.03 10.47 4.50
C CYS A 36 1.90 11.34 5.07
N GLY A 37 1.32 10.92 6.19
CA GLY A 37 0.20 11.60 6.84
C GLY A 37 -0.79 10.64 7.47
N LEU A 38 -1.68 11.18 8.32
CA LEU A 38 -2.69 10.39 9.02
C LEU A 38 -3.68 9.70 8.06
N SER A 39 -4.38 8.71 8.58
CA SER A 39 -5.47 8.03 7.88
C SER A 39 -6.54 9.06 7.46
N GLY A 40 -7.00 9.06 6.20
CA GLY A 40 -8.03 10.01 5.74
C GLY A 40 -7.53 11.38 5.23
N THR A 41 -6.22 11.64 5.19
CA THR A 41 -5.64 12.89 4.64
C THR A 41 -5.47 12.88 3.11
N GLY A 42 -5.97 11.87 2.39
CA GLY A 42 -5.99 11.87 0.93
C GLY A 42 -4.70 11.40 0.22
N LYS A 43 -3.78 10.71 0.92
CA LYS A 43 -2.53 10.17 0.34
C LYS A 43 -2.76 9.33 -0.92
N GLY A 44 -3.58 8.29 -0.82
CA GLY A 44 -3.87 7.40 -1.95
C GLY A 44 -4.49 8.13 -3.14
N THR A 45 -5.39 9.08 -2.90
CA THR A 45 -5.98 9.93 -3.94
C THR A 45 -4.91 10.80 -4.62
N THR A 46 -4.02 11.39 -3.84
CA THR A 46 -2.90 12.22 -4.34
C THR A 46 -1.93 11.37 -5.16
N CYS A 47 -1.55 10.18 -4.66
CA CYS A 47 -0.71 9.24 -5.40
C CYS A 47 -1.37 8.76 -6.69
N ALA A 48 -2.67 8.48 -6.69
CA ALA A 48 -3.40 8.06 -7.89
C ALA A 48 -3.38 9.15 -8.97
N LYS A 49 -3.66 10.41 -8.60
CA LYS A 49 -3.62 11.55 -9.53
C LYS A 49 -2.22 11.87 -10.04
N LEU A 50 -1.20 11.82 -9.18
CA LEU A 50 0.19 11.96 -9.63
C LEU A 50 0.57 10.83 -10.60
N ARG A 51 0.13 9.59 -10.33
CA ARG A 51 0.38 8.45 -11.21
C ARG A 51 -0.28 8.64 -12.58
N GLU A 52 -1.52 9.10 -12.62
CA GLU A 52 -2.23 9.42 -13.85
C GLU A 52 -1.53 10.53 -14.64
N ARG A 53 -1.16 11.62 -13.96
CA ARG A 53 -0.55 12.80 -14.58
C ARG A 53 0.82 12.55 -15.21
N PHE A 54 1.62 11.67 -14.61
CA PHE A 54 3.01 11.43 -15.04
C PHE A 54 3.22 10.07 -15.72
N ALA A 55 2.14 9.35 -16.02
CA ALA A 55 2.21 8.10 -16.78
C ALA A 55 2.89 8.33 -18.14
N PRO A 56 3.69 7.36 -18.64
CA PRO A 56 4.02 6.07 -18.04
C PRO A 56 5.24 6.09 -17.10
N ASN A 57 5.94 7.23 -16.97
CA ASN A 57 7.24 7.33 -16.29
C ASN A 57 7.12 7.53 -14.77
N VAL A 58 6.05 7.01 -14.17
CA VAL A 58 5.76 7.12 -12.74
C VAL A 58 5.16 5.81 -12.24
N THR A 59 5.51 5.43 -11.03
CA THR A 59 4.92 4.26 -10.36
C THR A 59 4.65 4.55 -8.90
N ALA A 60 3.62 3.93 -8.35
CA ALA A 60 3.37 3.93 -6.92
C ALA A 60 4.01 2.69 -6.31
N TRP A 61 4.88 2.89 -5.32
CA TRP A 61 5.50 1.81 -4.58
C TRP A 61 4.76 1.56 -3.27
N SER A 62 4.51 0.29 -2.99
CA SER A 62 4.00 -0.18 -1.70
C SER A 62 4.78 -1.40 -1.26
N ASN A 63 5.22 -1.38 0.01
CA ASN A 63 5.90 -2.51 0.63
C ASN A 63 4.99 -3.74 0.77
N GLY A 64 3.67 -3.61 0.58
CA GLY A 64 2.71 -4.70 0.73
C GLY A 64 3.03 -5.92 -0.13
N ASN A 65 3.51 -5.73 -1.36
CA ASN A 65 3.89 -6.84 -2.22
C ASN A 65 5.19 -7.52 -1.76
N VAL A 66 6.14 -6.78 -1.19
CA VAL A 66 7.35 -7.35 -0.60
C VAL A 66 6.98 -8.20 0.62
N PHE A 67 6.16 -7.67 1.53
CA PHE A 67 5.67 -8.43 2.69
C PHE A 67 4.97 -9.73 2.27
N ARG A 68 4.03 -9.65 1.32
CA ARG A 68 3.32 -10.83 0.80
C ARG A 68 4.28 -11.86 0.18
N SER A 69 5.32 -11.40 -0.52
CA SER A 69 6.32 -12.29 -1.13
C SER A 69 7.16 -13.01 -0.07
N VAL A 70 7.64 -12.29 0.95
CA VAL A 70 8.37 -12.91 2.08
C VAL A 70 7.46 -13.87 2.86
N THR A 71 6.20 -13.51 3.08
CA THR A 71 5.22 -14.39 3.72
C THR A 71 4.94 -15.64 2.89
N LEU A 72 4.88 -15.54 1.56
CA LEU A 72 4.73 -16.70 0.68
C LEU A 72 5.94 -17.64 0.82
N CYS A 73 7.16 -17.12 0.83
CA CYS A 73 8.37 -17.93 1.08
C CYS A 73 8.31 -18.64 2.43
N ALA A 74 7.95 -17.92 3.51
CA ALA A 74 7.86 -18.48 4.85
C ALA A 74 6.79 -19.59 4.95
N ALA A 75 5.60 -19.36 4.38
CA ALA A 75 4.54 -20.36 4.36
C ALA A 75 4.92 -21.59 3.53
N THR A 76 5.55 -21.39 2.37
CA THR A 76 6.02 -22.49 1.51
C THR A 76 7.14 -23.29 2.20
N TRP A 77 8.02 -22.63 2.95
CA TRP A 77 9.03 -23.32 3.75
C TRP A 77 8.40 -24.23 4.80
N CYS A 78 7.35 -23.79 5.50
CA CYS A 78 6.60 -24.62 6.45
C CYS A 78 5.93 -25.82 5.79
N GLU A 79 5.38 -25.67 4.57
CA GLU A 79 4.82 -26.79 3.82
C GLU A 79 5.86 -27.86 3.51
N LEU A 80 7.06 -27.43 3.13
CA LEU A 80 8.16 -28.34 2.78
C LEU A 80 8.84 -28.98 3.99
N HIS A 81 8.91 -28.30 5.14
CA HIS A 81 9.76 -28.72 6.28
C HIS A 81 9.02 -28.93 7.61
N ASN A 82 7.75 -28.55 7.73
CA ASN A 82 7.01 -28.54 9.00
C ASN A 82 5.58 -29.09 8.89
N GLY A 83 5.31 -29.98 7.94
CA GLY A 83 4.04 -30.70 7.85
C GLY A 83 2.84 -29.85 7.44
N GLY A 84 3.05 -28.71 6.76
CA GLY A 84 1.97 -27.94 6.13
C GLY A 84 1.48 -26.72 6.91
N THR A 85 1.62 -26.71 8.24
CA THR A 85 1.09 -25.61 9.07
C THR A 85 2.15 -24.53 9.30
N PHE A 86 1.74 -23.27 9.17
CA PHE A 86 2.62 -22.13 9.46
C PHE A 86 3.03 -22.14 10.94
N ASP A 87 4.34 -22.17 11.18
CA ASP A 87 4.94 -22.16 12.50
C ASP A 87 5.95 -21.03 12.56
N LYS A 88 5.58 -19.97 13.27
CA LYS A 88 6.38 -18.74 13.34
C LYS A 88 7.76 -18.98 13.95
N GLU A 89 7.89 -19.87 14.93
CA GLU A 89 9.11 -20.05 15.70
C GLU A 89 10.18 -20.75 14.86
N LYS A 90 9.75 -21.68 14.01
CA LYS A 90 10.64 -22.38 13.07
C LYS A 90 10.87 -21.60 11.78
N ALA A 91 9.83 -20.97 11.24
CA ALA A 91 9.93 -20.31 9.94
C ALA A 91 10.65 -18.97 10.00
N LEU A 92 10.46 -18.18 11.08
CA LEU A 92 10.93 -16.79 11.15
C LEU A 92 12.21 -16.64 11.97
N THR A 93 13.14 -17.59 11.82
CA THR A 93 14.52 -17.43 12.31
C THR A 93 15.27 -16.41 11.46
N LYS A 94 16.36 -15.84 11.99
CA LYS A 94 17.17 -14.85 11.26
C LYS A 94 17.72 -15.43 9.95
N GLU A 95 18.15 -16.68 9.99
CA GLU A 95 18.72 -17.40 8.84
C GLU A 95 17.65 -17.64 7.76
N ASN A 96 16.45 -18.04 8.17
CA ASN A 96 15.34 -18.26 7.25
C ASN A 96 14.85 -16.94 6.64
N ILE A 97 14.71 -15.88 7.44
CA ILE A 97 14.34 -14.55 6.94
C ILE A 97 15.35 -14.06 5.90
N ALA A 98 16.65 -14.15 6.19
CA ALA A 98 17.70 -13.79 5.24
C ALA A 98 17.61 -14.63 3.95
N SER A 99 17.34 -15.93 4.08
CA SER A 99 17.11 -16.83 2.94
C SER A 99 15.90 -16.39 2.12
N PHE A 100 14.74 -16.13 2.74
CA PHE A 100 13.52 -15.71 2.05
C PHE A 100 13.67 -14.39 1.31
N VAL A 101 14.38 -13.43 1.90
CA VAL A 101 14.66 -12.13 1.26
C VAL A 101 15.62 -12.31 0.08
N SER A 102 16.61 -13.20 0.18
CA SER A 102 17.51 -13.51 -0.92
C SER A 102 16.83 -14.20 -2.12
N MET A 103 15.65 -14.79 -1.91
CA MET A 103 14.80 -15.34 -2.98
C MET A 103 14.06 -14.26 -3.75
N LEU A 104 14.07 -13.01 -3.29
CA LEU A 104 13.44 -11.89 -3.98
C LEU A 104 14.46 -11.15 -4.84
N GLU A 105 14.15 -10.98 -6.12
CA GLU A 105 14.96 -10.22 -7.08
C GLU A 105 14.12 -9.08 -7.66
N PHE A 106 14.55 -7.83 -7.46
CA PHE A 106 13.95 -6.67 -8.13
C PHE A 106 14.76 -6.28 -9.37
N GLY A 107 14.09 -6.25 -10.53
CA GLY A 107 14.73 -5.97 -11.81
C GLY A 107 13.73 -5.77 -12.94
N LYS A 108 14.26 -5.63 -14.17
CA LYS A 108 13.45 -5.54 -15.39
C LYS A 108 13.22 -6.94 -15.98
N PHE A 109 11.97 -7.35 -16.04
CA PHE A 109 11.52 -8.59 -16.67
C PHE A 109 10.58 -8.23 -17.82
N GLY A 110 10.89 -8.66 -19.05
CA GLY A 110 10.12 -8.26 -20.23
C GLY A 110 10.07 -6.73 -20.45
N GLY A 111 11.11 -6.01 -20.03
CA GLY A 111 11.19 -4.55 -20.15
C GLY A 111 10.43 -3.75 -19.08
N LYS A 112 9.77 -4.41 -18.12
CA LYS A 112 9.05 -3.77 -17.01
C LYS A 112 9.68 -4.12 -15.68
N PHE A 113 9.69 -3.19 -14.74
CA PHE A 113 10.13 -3.47 -13.38
C PHE A 113 9.15 -4.40 -12.67
N ASP A 114 9.69 -5.42 -12.00
CA ASP A 114 8.93 -6.35 -11.17
C ASP A 114 9.81 -6.96 -10.07
N ILE A 115 9.18 -7.69 -9.16
CA ILE A 115 9.83 -8.56 -8.19
C ILE A 115 9.66 -9.99 -8.67
N ARG A 116 10.75 -10.72 -8.83
CA ARG A 116 10.74 -12.17 -9.05
C ARG A 116 10.95 -12.88 -7.71
N ILE A 117 10.11 -13.87 -7.43
CA ILE A 117 10.28 -14.78 -6.30
C ILE A 117 10.89 -16.07 -6.86
N ARG A 118 12.07 -16.45 -6.37
CA ARG A 118 12.78 -17.66 -6.83
C ARG A 118 13.42 -18.41 -5.66
N GLY A 119 12.91 -19.61 -5.39
CA GLY A 119 13.38 -20.48 -4.31
C GLY A 119 12.25 -21.35 -3.77
N LEU A 120 12.57 -22.42 -3.06
CA LEU A 120 11.57 -23.35 -2.47
C LEU A 120 10.58 -23.94 -3.49
N GLY A 121 11.03 -24.11 -4.75
CA GLY A 121 10.18 -24.56 -5.86
C GLY A 121 9.31 -23.47 -6.49
N LEU A 122 9.38 -22.23 -6.01
CA LEU A 122 8.75 -21.07 -6.62
C LEU A 122 9.66 -20.46 -7.70
N ASP A 123 9.08 -20.08 -8.83
CA ASP A 123 9.67 -19.17 -9.81
C ASP A 123 8.53 -18.39 -10.48
N ALA A 124 8.23 -17.20 -9.96
CA ALA A 124 7.11 -16.39 -10.42
C ALA A 124 7.41 -14.89 -10.32
N LEU A 125 6.80 -14.10 -11.21
CA LEU A 125 6.79 -12.65 -11.09
C LEU A 125 5.62 -12.21 -10.20
N VAL A 126 5.88 -11.27 -9.29
CA VAL A 126 4.86 -10.76 -8.36
C VAL A 126 3.68 -10.16 -9.12
N SER A 127 3.90 -9.48 -10.25
CA SER A 127 2.79 -8.94 -11.05
C SER A 127 1.80 -10.01 -11.55
N GLU A 128 2.25 -11.25 -11.73
CA GLU A 128 1.44 -12.38 -12.20
C GLU A 128 0.61 -12.98 -11.06
N ILE A 129 1.17 -13.04 -9.85
CA ILE A 129 0.55 -13.75 -8.71
C ILE A 129 -0.07 -12.82 -7.64
N GLN A 130 0.13 -11.50 -7.73
CA GLN A 130 -0.28 -10.53 -6.69
C GLN A 130 -1.78 -10.51 -6.36
N ASN A 131 -2.63 -10.88 -7.32
CA ASN A 131 -4.09 -10.89 -7.14
C ASN A 131 -4.66 -12.28 -6.82
N GLY A 132 -3.87 -13.34 -6.95
CA GLY A 132 -4.25 -14.71 -6.62
C GLY A 132 -3.51 -15.19 -5.38
N GLU A 133 -2.39 -15.86 -5.59
CA GLU A 133 -1.60 -16.53 -4.55
C GLU A 133 -1.20 -15.60 -3.40
N LEU A 134 -0.72 -14.38 -3.69
CA LEU A 134 -0.31 -13.42 -2.65
C LEU A 134 -1.48 -12.85 -1.84
N LYS A 135 -2.71 -13.00 -2.30
CA LYS A 135 -3.93 -12.66 -1.56
C LYS A 135 -4.65 -13.88 -0.99
N GLY A 136 -4.19 -15.09 -1.31
CA GLY A 136 -4.74 -16.33 -0.80
C GLY A 136 -4.55 -16.49 0.72
N PRO A 137 -5.33 -17.37 1.36
CA PRO A 137 -5.35 -17.55 2.81
C PRO A 137 -3.98 -17.98 3.37
N LYS A 138 -3.20 -18.75 2.61
CA LYS A 138 -1.82 -19.13 2.94
C LYS A 138 -0.93 -17.92 3.29
N VAL A 139 -1.13 -16.82 2.57
CA VAL A 139 -0.35 -15.59 2.74
C VAL A 139 -1.08 -14.63 3.66
N SER A 140 -2.34 -14.29 3.35
CA SER A 140 -3.06 -13.16 3.95
C SER A 140 -3.14 -13.21 5.48
N VAL A 141 -3.36 -14.39 6.06
CA VAL A 141 -3.53 -14.56 7.52
C VAL A 141 -2.22 -14.41 8.29
N ASN A 142 -1.07 -14.65 7.63
CA ASN A 142 0.25 -14.67 8.25
C ASN A 142 1.02 -13.35 8.09
N ILE A 143 0.52 -12.43 7.24
CA ILE A 143 1.19 -11.14 6.97
C ILE A 143 1.52 -10.38 8.27
N PRO A 144 0.60 -10.20 9.25
CA PRO A 144 0.91 -9.44 10.46
C PRO A 144 2.11 -10.01 11.23
N THR A 145 2.16 -11.33 11.39
CA THR A 145 3.24 -12.03 12.11
C THR A 145 4.57 -11.93 11.38
N VAL A 146 4.58 -12.10 10.05
CA VAL A 146 5.80 -11.96 9.26
C VAL A 146 6.28 -10.51 9.25
N ALA A 147 5.37 -9.56 9.10
CA ALA A 147 5.69 -8.14 9.06
C ALA A 147 6.30 -7.64 10.38
N GLU A 148 5.96 -8.22 11.53
CA GLU A 148 6.52 -7.85 12.84
C GLU A 148 8.04 -8.03 12.90
N VAL A 149 8.56 -9.07 12.25
CA VAL A 149 9.99 -9.45 12.35
C VAL A 149 10.81 -9.20 11.07
N THR A 150 10.18 -8.72 9.99
CA THR A 150 10.84 -8.50 8.68
C THR A 150 10.83 -7.05 8.20
N GLN A 151 10.43 -6.09 9.06
CA GLN A 151 10.34 -4.66 8.68
C GLN A 151 11.66 -4.15 8.08
N GLY A 152 12.79 -4.47 8.72
CA GLY A 152 14.09 -3.94 8.32
C GLY A 152 14.52 -4.42 6.94
N GLU A 153 14.38 -5.71 6.69
CA GLU A 153 14.75 -6.36 5.43
C GLU A 153 13.86 -5.86 4.29
N VAL A 154 12.55 -5.75 4.53
CA VAL A 154 11.59 -5.23 3.54
C VAL A 154 11.90 -3.77 3.20
N VAL A 155 12.25 -2.96 4.20
CA VAL A 155 12.64 -1.56 4.01
C VAL A 155 13.92 -1.45 3.19
N LEU A 156 14.93 -2.27 3.46
CA LEU A 156 16.18 -2.29 2.70
C LEU A 156 15.95 -2.72 1.24
N PHE A 157 15.16 -3.76 1.02
CA PHE A 157 14.78 -4.20 -0.32
C PHE A 157 14.02 -3.11 -1.08
N ALA A 158 13.05 -2.47 -0.44
CA ALA A 158 12.29 -1.37 -1.02
C ALA A 158 13.20 -0.18 -1.37
N ALA A 159 14.12 0.21 -0.48
CA ALA A 159 15.05 1.30 -0.73
C ALA A 159 15.93 1.04 -1.97
N ASP A 160 16.44 -0.18 -2.15
CA ASP A 160 17.21 -0.56 -3.35
C ASP A 160 16.34 -0.57 -4.62
N ALA A 161 15.13 -1.12 -4.56
CA ALA A 161 14.21 -1.14 -5.69
C ALA A 161 13.82 0.26 -6.15
N ILE A 162 13.51 1.15 -5.20
CA ILE A 162 13.17 2.55 -5.45
C ILE A 162 14.34 3.28 -6.09
N ARG A 163 15.57 3.07 -5.60
CA ARG A 163 16.80 3.64 -6.17
C ARG A 163 16.98 3.20 -7.63
N LYS A 164 16.87 1.90 -7.92
CA LYS A 164 16.99 1.35 -9.28
C LYS A 164 15.96 1.96 -10.25
N MET A 165 14.72 2.14 -9.81
CA MET A 165 13.68 2.81 -10.62
C MET A 165 14.01 4.28 -10.87
N GLY A 166 14.47 5.00 -9.84
CA GLY A 166 14.88 6.40 -9.96
C GLY A 166 16.03 6.60 -10.95
N GLU A 167 17.04 5.73 -10.91
CA GLU A 167 18.19 5.72 -11.85
C GLU A 167 17.75 5.45 -13.29
N ASP A 168 16.71 4.65 -13.50
CA ASP A 168 16.10 4.41 -14.80
C ASP A 168 15.19 5.56 -15.27
N GLY A 169 15.09 6.63 -14.48
CA GLY A 169 14.28 7.81 -14.76
C GLY A 169 12.80 7.65 -14.45
N ILE A 170 12.40 6.58 -13.73
CA ILE A 170 11.04 6.39 -13.25
C ILE A 170 10.84 7.20 -11.98
N THR A 171 9.81 8.04 -11.97
CA THR A 171 9.37 8.73 -10.76
C THR A 171 8.67 7.73 -9.84
N VAL A 172 9.09 7.64 -8.58
CA VAL A 172 8.52 6.70 -7.61
C VAL A 172 7.71 7.45 -6.57
N LEU A 173 6.43 7.12 -6.43
CA LEU A 173 5.54 7.62 -5.40
C LEU A 173 5.52 6.62 -4.25
N LEU A 174 6.24 6.93 -3.17
CA LEU A 174 6.27 6.13 -1.95
C LEU A 174 5.27 6.70 -0.93
N GLU A 175 4.14 6.02 -0.73
CA GLU A 175 3.20 6.38 0.33
C GLU A 175 3.24 5.44 1.53
N GLY A 176 3.03 6.00 2.72
CA GLY A 176 2.95 5.18 3.93
C GLY A 176 2.84 5.98 5.21
N ARG A 177 2.99 5.27 6.33
CA ARG A 177 3.20 5.89 7.65
C ARG A 177 4.62 6.42 7.72
N GLU A 178 4.80 7.56 8.39
CA GLU A 178 6.10 8.23 8.50
C GLU A 178 7.20 7.29 9.01
N GLN A 179 6.88 6.45 9.99
CA GLN A 179 7.79 5.46 10.57
C GLN A 179 8.34 4.47 9.54
N THR A 180 7.56 4.12 8.51
CA THR A 180 7.97 3.14 7.49
C THR A 180 8.75 3.81 6.36
N VAL A 181 8.36 5.01 5.96
CA VAL A 181 8.95 5.69 4.79
C VAL A 181 10.18 6.54 5.15
N ASN A 182 10.46 6.77 6.45
CA ASN A 182 11.65 7.49 6.91
C ASN A 182 12.99 6.85 6.50
N TYR A 183 12.98 5.55 6.22
CA TYR A 183 14.18 4.83 5.84
C TYR A 183 14.57 4.97 4.36
N VAL A 184 13.71 5.54 3.51
CA VAL A 184 14.02 5.74 2.08
C VAL A 184 14.56 7.14 1.84
N ARG A 185 15.82 7.26 1.41
CA ARG A 185 16.43 8.60 1.18
C ARG A 185 15.72 9.33 0.04
N SER A 186 15.22 10.52 0.32
CA SER A 186 14.69 11.45 -0.69
C SER A 186 14.64 12.87 -0.11
N PRO A 187 14.99 13.90 -0.91
CA PRO A 187 14.75 15.29 -0.54
C PRO A 187 13.27 15.71 -0.73
N HIS A 188 12.48 14.96 -1.51
CA HIS A 188 11.10 15.27 -1.85
C HIS A 188 10.14 14.52 -0.92
N ARG A 189 9.94 15.08 0.27
CA ARG A 189 9.18 14.46 1.36
C ARG A 189 8.03 15.37 1.80
N TYR A 190 6.80 14.88 1.71
CA TYR A 190 5.58 15.63 2.00
C TYR A 190 4.74 14.94 3.06
N THR A 191 4.23 15.71 4.02
CA THR A 191 3.27 15.24 5.03
C THR A 191 1.92 15.89 4.74
N LEU A 192 0.93 15.11 4.32
CA LEU A 192 -0.44 15.59 4.18
C LEU A 192 -1.11 15.63 5.54
N MET A 193 -1.48 16.83 5.97
CA MET A 193 -2.14 17.09 7.25
C MET A 193 -3.48 17.80 7.05
N LEU A 194 -4.35 17.69 8.04
CA LEU A 194 -5.54 18.51 8.17
C LEU A 194 -5.33 19.40 9.38
N SER A 195 -5.42 20.71 9.21
CA SER A 195 -5.30 21.68 10.30
C SER A 195 -6.36 21.48 11.39
N ASP A 196 -7.54 20.97 11.02
CA ASP A 196 -8.57 20.49 11.95
C ASP A 196 -8.60 18.95 11.95
N GLU A 197 -8.01 18.34 12.98
CA GLU A 197 -7.98 16.89 13.17
C GLU A 197 -9.38 16.28 13.39
N SER A 198 -10.37 17.06 13.83
CA SER A 198 -11.76 16.58 13.99
C SER A 198 -12.37 16.15 12.64
N LEU A 199 -11.89 16.73 11.53
CA LEU A 199 -12.30 16.35 10.18
C LEU A 199 -11.82 14.94 9.81
N ILE A 200 -10.72 14.45 10.39
CA ILE A 200 -10.23 13.08 10.15
C ILE A 200 -11.24 12.08 10.68
N GLY A 201 -11.67 12.25 11.94
CA GLY A 201 -12.65 11.38 12.58
C GLY A 201 -13.97 11.36 11.82
N LYS A 202 -14.49 12.56 11.48
CA LYS A 202 -15.74 12.70 10.70
C LYS A 202 -15.65 12.04 9.32
N ARG A 203 -14.56 12.26 8.58
CA ARG A 203 -14.34 11.62 7.27
C ARG A 203 -14.24 10.11 7.38
N ARG A 204 -13.54 9.59 8.38
CA ARG A 204 -13.43 8.13 8.58
C ARG A 204 -14.76 7.49 8.97
N ALA A 205 -15.55 8.15 9.82
CA ALA A 205 -16.90 7.70 10.14
C ALA A 205 -17.77 7.65 8.87
N ALA A 206 -17.79 8.73 8.07
CA ALA A 206 -18.53 8.77 6.82
C ALA A 206 -18.05 7.71 5.80
N GLN A 207 -16.74 7.50 5.66
CA GLN A 207 -16.20 6.49 4.74
C GLN A 207 -16.56 5.07 5.15
N ARG A 208 -16.51 4.74 6.45
CA ARG A 208 -16.93 3.42 6.96
C ARG A 208 -18.42 3.21 6.71
N LEU A 209 -19.25 4.18 7.12
CA LEU A 209 -20.69 4.16 6.89
C LEU A 209 -21.05 3.90 5.43
N MET A 210 -20.42 4.63 4.51
CA MET A 210 -20.67 4.47 3.07
C MET A 210 -20.15 3.14 2.53
N ALA A 211 -18.98 2.66 2.96
CA ALA A 211 -18.42 1.39 2.50
C ALA A 211 -19.28 0.19 2.93
N ASP A 212 -19.76 0.21 4.17
CA ASP A 212 -20.64 -0.83 4.71
C ASP A 212 -22.02 -0.76 4.02
N ALA A 213 -22.56 0.44 3.79
CA ALA A 213 -23.80 0.62 3.04
C ALA A 213 -23.69 0.13 1.59
N VAL A 214 -22.58 0.41 0.90
CA VAL A 214 -22.32 -0.10 -0.46
C VAL A 214 -22.30 -1.63 -0.47
N THR A 215 -21.68 -2.27 0.53
CA THR A 215 -21.66 -3.74 0.64
C THR A 215 -23.06 -4.33 0.72
N VAL A 216 -23.96 -3.70 1.49
CA VAL A 216 -25.36 -4.13 1.60
C VAL A 216 -26.11 -3.87 0.29
N LEU A 217 -25.93 -2.70 -0.32
CA LEU A 217 -26.59 -2.31 -1.57
C LEU A 217 -26.13 -3.16 -2.76
N ASP A 218 -24.86 -3.57 -2.80
CA ASP A 218 -24.33 -4.43 -3.85
C ASP A 218 -24.91 -5.86 -3.81
N GLY A 219 -25.39 -6.29 -2.65
CA GLY A 219 -26.16 -7.51 -2.50
C GLY A 219 -27.61 -7.42 -3.02
N LEU A 220 -28.09 -6.23 -3.39
CA LEU A 220 -29.44 -6.01 -3.90
C LEU A 220 -29.48 -5.91 -5.44
N PRO A 221 -30.58 -6.35 -6.08
CA PRO A 221 -30.84 -6.06 -7.50
C PRO A 221 -30.79 -4.55 -7.77
N GLU A 222 -30.31 -4.14 -8.95
CA GLU A 222 -30.19 -2.71 -9.30
C GLU A 222 -31.50 -1.94 -9.19
N GLY A 223 -32.64 -2.56 -9.54
CA GLY A 223 -33.96 -1.94 -9.43
C GLY A 223 -34.42 -1.65 -8.00
N ASP A 224 -33.81 -2.30 -7.01
CA ASP A 224 -34.13 -2.13 -5.59
C ASP A 224 -33.23 -1.09 -4.90
N ARG A 225 -32.26 -0.52 -5.62
CA ARG A 225 -31.34 0.51 -5.13
C ARG A 225 -31.94 1.92 -5.22
N THR A 226 -33.18 2.07 -4.77
CA THR A 226 -33.89 3.36 -4.75
C THR A 226 -33.30 4.30 -3.71
N ASP A 227 -33.50 5.62 -3.86
CA ASP A 227 -33.03 6.63 -2.89
C ASP A 227 -33.54 6.32 -1.47
N ASP A 228 -34.80 5.90 -1.33
CA ASP A 228 -35.39 5.49 -0.06
C ASP A 228 -34.67 4.27 0.54
N ARG A 229 -34.30 3.30 -0.31
CA ARG A 229 -33.57 2.11 0.15
C ARG A 229 -32.15 2.47 0.57
N VAL A 230 -31.47 3.31 -0.20
CA VAL A 230 -30.13 3.85 0.16
C VAL A 230 -30.19 4.54 1.52
N MET A 231 -31.19 5.39 1.75
CA MET A 231 -31.36 6.09 3.03
C MET A 231 -31.69 5.13 4.19
N SER A 232 -32.49 4.09 3.96
CA SER A 232 -32.75 3.03 4.96
C SER A 232 -31.46 2.31 5.35
N VAL A 233 -30.69 1.87 4.36
CA VAL A 233 -29.43 1.14 4.58
C VAL A 233 -28.42 2.01 5.33
N LEU A 234 -28.29 3.30 4.97
CA LEU A 234 -27.41 4.22 5.69
C LEU A 234 -27.80 4.36 7.17
N LYS A 235 -29.10 4.41 7.50
CA LYS A 235 -29.57 4.44 8.89
C LYS A 235 -29.26 3.13 9.62
N GLU A 236 -29.56 2.00 9.00
CA GLU A 236 -29.30 0.66 9.57
C GLU A 236 -27.80 0.47 9.90
N VAL A 237 -26.92 0.86 8.97
CA VAL A 237 -25.46 0.79 9.18
C VAL A 237 -25.01 1.75 10.27
N LEU A 238 -25.54 2.99 10.30
CA LEU A 238 -25.20 3.96 11.35
C LEU A 238 -25.60 3.44 12.73
N GLU A 239 -26.78 2.86 12.87
CA GLU A 239 -27.24 2.24 14.13
C GLU A 239 -26.32 1.10 14.57
N GLY A 240 -25.87 0.27 13.62
CA GLY A 240 -24.88 -0.78 13.87
C GLY A 240 -23.56 -0.20 14.40
N MET A 241 -23.01 0.81 13.72
CA MET A 241 -21.77 1.48 14.14
C MET A 241 -21.89 2.12 15.53
N VAL A 242 -23.05 2.69 15.89
CA VAL A 242 -23.29 3.25 17.23
C VAL A 242 -23.25 2.16 18.29
N LYS A 243 -23.84 0.99 18.03
CA LYS A 243 -23.83 -0.15 18.97
C LYS A 243 -22.43 -0.72 19.20
N GLU A 244 -21.53 -0.66 18.22
CA GLU A 244 -20.14 -1.13 18.38
C GLU A 244 -19.28 -0.24 19.29
N ILE A 245 -19.69 1.01 19.49
CA ILE A 245 -18.91 2.03 20.22
C ILE A 245 -19.42 2.21 21.66
N GLN A 246 -20.61 1.68 21.98
CA GLN A 246 -21.21 1.66 23.33
C GLN A 246 -20.70 0.45 24.13
#